data_AF-A0A522SU56-F1
#
_entry.id   AF-A0A522SU56-F1
#
_cell.length_a   1.000
_cell.length_b   1.000
_cell.length_c   1.000
_cell.angle_alpha   90.00
_cell.angle_beta   90.00
_cell.angle_gamma   90.00
#
_symmetry.space_group_name_H-M   'P 1'
#
loop_
_entity.id
_entity.type
_entity.pdbx_description
1 polymer ?
#
loop_
_entity_poly.entity_id
_entity_poly.type
_entity_poly.pdbx_seq_one_letter_code
_entity_poly.pdbx_strand_id
1 'polypeptide(L)'
;MKKFLLIGMFFFSCIAFASAQSALNASKSTLTNADTSYLTAPRLGAPYTVLSIQLNVTKISGTVAGTAVVQGSIDGINYTSISSDTLNLVNGNNIKLWALGNAQYPYHRVVVITNGTQSSSVNGLVWYNR
;
A
#
# COMPACT_ATOMS: atom_id res chain seq x y z
N MET A 1 9.15 35.07 -39.93
CA MET A 1 8.68 35.11 -38.52
C MET A 1 7.70 33.98 -38.16
N LYS A 2 6.93 33.39 -39.09
CA LYS A 2 5.99 32.28 -38.81
C LYS A 2 6.65 30.92 -38.47
N LYS A 3 7.94 30.73 -38.79
CA LYS A 3 8.66 29.45 -38.59
C LYS A 3 9.16 29.23 -37.14
N PHE A 4 9.25 30.28 -36.34
CA PHE A 4 9.67 30.20 -34.94
C PHE A 4 8.53 29.90 -33.97
N LEU A 5 7.27 30.04 -34.42
CA LEU A 5 6.09 29.74 -33.59
C LEU A 5 5.86 28.22 -33.44
N LEU A 6 6.24 27.42 -34.44
CA LEU A 6 6.00 25.97 -34.45
C LEU A 6 6.96 25.19 -33.53
N ILE A 7 8.18 25.70 -33.34
CA ILE A 7 9.21 25.08 -32.47
C ILE A 7 8.89 25.29 -30.99
N GLY A 8 8.24 26.40 -30.62
CA GLY A 8 7.79 26.65 -29.25
C GLY A 8 6.62 25.75 -28.81
N MET A 9 5.78 25.29 -29.75
CA MET A 9 4.58 24.51 -29.43
C MET A 9 4.86 23.01 -29.19
N PHE A 10 6.01 22.51 -29.63
CA PHE A 10 6.41 21.11 -29.44
C PHE A 10 7.05 20.84 -28.07
N PHE A 11 7.47 21.90 -27.35
CA PHE A 11 8.09 21.77 -26.01
C PHE A 11 7.07 21.78 -24.86
N PHE A 12 5.78 22.01 -25.13
CA PHE A 12 4.73 22.14 -24.09
C PHE A 12 3.80 20.92 -23.99
N SER A 13 3.95 19.90 -24.85
CA SER A 13 3.00 18.78 -24.94
C SER A 13 3.37 17.53 -24.11
N CYS A 14 4.49 17.51 -23.41
CA CYS A 14 4.95 16.34 -22.63
C CYS A 14 4.88 16.55 -21.12
N ILE A 15 3.77 17.08 -20.60
CA ILE A 15 3.48 16.94 -19.16
C ILE A 15 3.00 15.50 -18.94
N ALA A 16 3.95 14.59 -18.74
CA ALA A 16 3.67 13.21 -18.37
C ALA A 16 2.95 13.19 -17.02
N PHE A 17 1.79 12.52 -16.96
CA PHE A 17 1.14 12.19 -15.69
C PHE A 17 2.02 11.17 -14.95
N ALA A 18 2.77 11.64 -13.95
CA ALA A 18 3.54 10.76 -13.07
C ALA A 18 2.59 10.08 -12.08
N SER A 19 2.15 8.86 -12.38
CA SER A 19 1.46 7.98 -11.44
C SER A 19 2.47 7.44 -10.43
N ALA A 20 2.77 8.20 -9.36
CA ALA A 20 3.79 7.82 -8.40
C ALA A 20 3.29 6.70 -7.47
N GLN A 21 3.90 5.51 -7.57
CA GLN A 21 3.84 4.53 -6.49
C GLN A 21 4.56 5.11 -5.25
N SER A 22 4.02 4.86 -4.06
CA SER A 22 4.60 5.28 -2.78
C SER A 22 4.84 4.09 -1.87
N ALA A 23 5.89 4.13 -1.06
CA ALA A 23 6.11 3.11 -0.05
C ALA A 23 5.11 3.25 1.11
N LEU A 24 4.70 2.11 1.68
CA LEU A 24 4.00 2.10 2.96
C LEU A 24 5.00 2.25 4.11
N ASN A 25 4.63 3.03 5.12
CA ASN A 25 5.43 3.19 6.33
C ASN A 25 5.02 2.13 7.36
N ALA A 26 5.88 1.13 7.55
CA ALA A 26 5.66 0.08 8.55
C ALA A 26 6.01 0.61 9.96
N SER A 27 5.11 0.43 10.93
CA SER A 27 5.43 0.67 12.35
C SER A 27 6.54 -0.26 12.85
N LYS A 28 6.65 -1.43 12.24
CA LYS A 28 7.70 -2.42 12.48
C LYS A 28 8.00 -3.20 11.20
N SER A 29 9.26 -3.18 10.76
CA SER A 29 9.68 -3.87 9.52
C SER A 29 9.97 -5.36 9.72
N THR A 30 10.25 -5.79 10.95
CA THR A 30 10.49 -7.20 11.30
C THR A 30 9.54 -7.61 12.42
N LEU A 31 8.69 -8.58 12.15
CA LEU A 31 7.71 -9.13 13.08
C LEU A 31 8.25 -10.40 13.72
N THR A 32 8.24 -10.45 15.06
CA THR A 32 8.74 -11.60 15.82
C THR A 32 7.73 -12.05 16.85
N ASN A 33 7.34 -13.32 16.80
CA ASN A 33 6.49 -13.99 17.79
C ASN A 33 5.17 -13.27 18.14
N ALA A 34 4.07 -13.64 17.49
CA ALA A 34 2.74 -13.10 17.77
C ALA A 34 2.66 -11.55 17.78
N ASP A 35 3.23 -10.93 16.74
CA ASP A 35 3.46 -9.49 16.66
C ASP A 35 2.50 -8.82 15.66
N THR A 36 2.32 -7.52 15.80
CA THR A 36 1.46 -6.71 14.92
C THR A 36 2.23 -5.54 14.33
N SER A 37 2.09 -5.32 13.02
CA SER A 37 2.62 -4.14 12.33
C SER A 37 1.53 -3.47 11.50
N TYR A 38 1.59 -2.14 11.47
CA TYR A 38 0.74 -1.29 10.66
C TYR A 38 1.57 -0.67 9.55
N LEU A 39 1.25 -1.01 8.30
CA LEU A 39 1.86 -0.42 7.12
C LEU A 39 0.95 0.69 6.59
N THR A 40 1.29 1.94 6.91
CA THR A 40 0.43 3.10 6.67
C THR A 40 0.79 3.80 5.37
N ALA A 41 -0.21 4.05 4.53
CA ALA A 41 -0.05 4.83 3.30
C ALA A 41 0.07 6.34 3.63
N PRO A 42 0.71 7.14 2.77
CA PRO A 42 0.61 8.59 2.85
C PRO A 42 -0.87 9.03 2.83
N ARG A 43 -1.18 10.13 3.53
CA ARG A 43 -2.53 10.70 3.53
C ARG A 43 -2.94 11.07 2.10
N LEU A 44 -4.08 10.56 1.68
CA LEU A 44 -4.69 10.84 0.38
C LEU A 44 -5.53 12.12 0.48
N GLY A 45 -5.20 13.12 -0.35
CA GLY A 45 -5.79 14.47 -0.28
C GLY A 45 -7.13 14.65 -1.01
N ALA A 46 -7.53 13.70 -1.85
CA ALA A 46 -8.77 13.67 -2.62
C ALA A 46 -9.25 12.21 -2.75
N PRO A 47 -10.52 11.94 -3.05
CA PRO A 47 -10.93 10.58 -3.42
C PRO A 47 -10.19 10.16 -4.68
N TYR A 48 -9.68 8.93 -4.70
CA TYR A 48 -8.97 8.34 -5.84
C TYR A 48 -9.88 7.31 -6.51
N THR A 49 -9.89 7.31 -7.84
CA THR A 49 -10.70 6.38 -8.65
C THR A 49 -10.16 4.96 -8.58
N VAL A 50 -8.84 4.83 -8.38
CA VAL A 50 -8.18 3.54 -8.19
C VAL A 50 -7.14 3.63 -7.08
N LEU A 51 -7.17 2.68 -6.14
CA LEU A 51 -6.17 2.49 -5.10
C LEU A 51 -5.73 1.02 -5.05
N SER A 52 -4.46 0.78 -5.35
CA SER A 52 -3.86 -0.55 -5.24
C SER A 52 -2.85 -0.56 -4.10
N ILE A 53 -2.96 -1.55 -3.22
CA ILE A 53 -2.01 -1.76 -2.12
C ILE A 53 -1.36 -3.13 -2.30
N GLN A 54 -0.03 -3.17 -2.32
CA GLN A 54 0.75 -4.39 -2.32
C GLN A 54 1.41 -4.58 -0.95
N LEU A 55 1.28 -5.77 -0.38
CA LEU A 55 2.04 -6.24 0.77
C LEU A 55 2.96 -7.38 0.35
N ASN A 56 4.21 -7.32 0.81
CA ASN A 56 5.15 -8.44 0.77
C ASN A 56 5.56 -8.80 2.20
N VAL A 57 5.41 -10.09 2.54
CA VAL A 57 5.89 -10.68 3.80
C VAL A 57 6.95 -11.70 3.45
N THR A 58 8.20 -11.43 3.81
CA THR A 58 9.32 -12.35 3.58
C THR A 58 9.62 -13.12 4.85
N LYS A 59 9.66 -14.44 4.73
CA LYS A 59 10.05 -15.31 5.85
C LYS A 59 11.53 -15.08 6.17
N ILE A 60 11.83 -14.96 7.46
CA ILE A 60 13.20 -14.95 7.99
C ILE A 60 13.48 -16.28 8.69
N SER A 61 12.64 -16.67 9.65
CA SER A 61 12.78 -17.94 10.39
C SER A 61 11.46 -18.41 11.02
N GLY A 62 11.45 -19.64 11.56
CA GLY A 62 10.27 -20.25 12.20
C GLY A 62 9.18 -20.63 11.21
N THR A 63 7.93 -20.68 11.68
CA THR A 63 6.76 -21.04 10.87
C THR A 63 5.90 -19.79 10.68
N VAL A 64 5.91 -19.21 9.48
CA VAL A 64 5.11 -18.01 9.19
C VAL A 64 3.62 -18.36 9.19
N ALA A 65 2.84 -17.68 10.01
CA ALA A 65 1.40 -17.78 10.16
C ALA A 65 0.80 -16.44 10.63
N GLY A 66 -0.50 -16.25 10.36
CA GLY A 66 -1.21 -15.03 10.73
C GLY A 66 -2.09 -14.51 9.59
N THR A 67 -2.47 -13.25 9.67
CA THR A 67 -3.39 -12.62 8.72
C THR A 67 -3.00 -11.17 8.46
N ALA A 68 -3.21 -10.71 7.23
CA ALA A 68 -3.14 -9.31 6.87
C ALA A 68 -4.45 -8.80 6.26
N VAL A 69 -4.85 -7.60 6.66
CA VAL A 69 -6.12 -6.98 6.27
C VAL A 69 -5.90 -5.51 5.92
N VAL A 70 -6.58 -5.03 4.88
CA VAL A 70 -6.60 -3.61 4.54
C VAL A 70 -7.65 -2.87 5.37
N GLN A 71 -7.24 -1.74 5.91
CA GLN A 71 -8.09 -0.86 6.70
C GLN A 71 -8.10 0.57 6.16
N GLY A 72 -9.23 1.26 6.37
CA GLY A 72 -9.43 2.67 6.03
C GLY A 72 -9.91 3.48 7.24
N SER A 73 -9.66 4.79 7.19
CA SER A 73 -10.06 5.74 8.22
C SER A 73 -10.31 7.14 7.64
N ILE A 74 -11.22 7.89 8.27
CA ILE A 74 -11.51 9.31 7.95
C ILE A 74 -10.70 10.26 8.84
N ASP A 75 -10.42 9.88 10.09
CA ASP A 75 -9.75 10.71 11.10
C ASP A 75 -8.26 10.37 11.30
N GLY A 76 -7.79 9.26 10.71
CA GLY A 76 -6.42 8.78 10.85
C GLY A 76 -6.13 8.09 12.18
N ILE A 77 -7.14 7.88 13.02
CA ILE A 77 -7.03 7.28 14.37
C ILE A 77 -7.85 5.99 14.43
N ASN A 78 -9.12 6.05 14.05
CA ASN A 78 -10.05 4.92 14.09
C ASN A 78 -10.10 4.26 12.72
N TYR A 79 -9.60 3.03 12.63
CA TYR A 79 -9.53 2.27 11.38
C TYR A 79 -10.49 1.09 11.39
N THR A 80 -11.17 0.88 10.27
CA THR A 80 -12.03 -0.28 10.03
C THR A 80 -11.55 -1.07 8.82
N SER A 81 -11.85 -2.37 8.78
CA SER A 81 -11.59 -3.19 7.59
C SER A 81 -12.48 -2.74 6.44
N ILE A 82 -11.87 -2.43 5.30
CA ILE A 82 -12.57 -1.89 4.11
C ILE A 82 -12.62 -2.88 2.94
N SER A 83 -12.09 -4.09 3.15
CA SER A 83 -12.15 -5.19 2.20
C SER A 83 -12.39 -6.49 2.95
N SER A 84 -13.21 -7.37 2.39
CA SER A 84 -13.35 -8.75 2.87
C SER A 84 -12.22 -9.66 2.37
N ASP A 85 -11.42 -9.19 1.42
CA ASP A 85 -10.28 -9.93 0.89
C ASP A 85 -9.09 -9.82 1.85
N THR A 86 -8.79 -10.91 2.54
CA THR A 86 -7.71 -11.02 3.52
C THR A 86 -6.57 -11.88 2.98
N LEU A 87 -5.33 -11.57 3.36
CA LEU A 87 -4.21 -12.48 3.16
C LEU A 87 -4.03 -13.35 4.40
N ASN A 88 -4.28 -14.65 4.27
CA ASN A 88 -3.84 -15.61 5.28
C ASN A 88 -2.38 -15.97 5.02
N LEU A 89 -1.52 -15.71 6.01
CA LEU A 89 -0.10 -16.00 5.90
C LEU A 89 0.12 -17.50 6.03
N VAL A 90 0.83 -18.06 5.06
CA VAL A 90 1.29 -19.45 5.09
C VAL A 90 2.81 -19.49 5.26
N ASN A 91 3.32 -20.66 5.68
CA ASN A 91 4.74 -20.83 5.97
C ASN A 91 5.59 -20.63 4.70
N GLY A 92 6.19 -19.45 4.55
CA GLY A 92 6.96 -19.06 3.37
C GLY A 92 6.90 -17.56 3.12
N ASN A 93 7.28 -17.14 1.92
CA ASN A 93 7.07 -15.77 1.46
C ASN A 93 5.64 -15.61 1.00
N ASN A 94 5.01 -14.49 1.37
CA ASN A 94 3.62 -14.20 1.03
C ASN A 94 3.56 -12.84 0.33
N ILE A 95 2.74 -12.75 -0.72
CA ILE A 95 2.47 -11.51 -1.44
C ILE A 95 0.96 -11.37 -1.61
N LYS A 96 0.46 -10.14 -1.48
CA LYS A 96 -0.92 -9.82 -1.82
C LYS A 96 -0.99 -8.44 -2.45
N LEU A 97 -1.78 -8.33 -3.51
CA LEU A 97 -2.21 -7.08 -4.09
C LEU A 97 -3.71 -6.95 -3.84
N TRP A 98 -4.12 -5.84 -3.21
CA TRP A 98 -5.52 -5.44 -3.11
C TRP A 98 -5.78 -4.32 -4.10
N ALA A 99 -6.73 -4.53 -5.01
CA ALA A 99 -7.26 -3.49 -5.87
C ALA A 99 -8.55 -2.96 -5.25
N LEU A 100 -8.43 -1.85 -4.54
CA LEU A 100 -9.53 -1.14 -3.91
C LEU A 100 -9.97 -0.11 -4.95
N GLY A 101 -11.21 -0.18 -5.42
CA GLY A 101 -11.72 0.75 -6.45
C GLY A 101 -11.80 2.20 -5.93
N ASN A 102 -12.98 2.79 -5.96
CA ASN A 102 -13.20 4.14 -5.42
C ASN A 102 -12.80 4.21 -3.93
N ALA A 103 -11.63 4.79 -3.65
CA ALA A 103 -11.09 4.91 -2.31
C ALA A 103 -11.65 6.17 -1.64
N GLN A 104 -12.64 5.98 -0.77
CA GLN A 104 -13.36 7.06 -0.10
C GLN A 104 -12.67 7.55 1.19
N TYR A 105 -11.68 6.80 1.68
CA TYR A 105 -11.00 7.10 2.94
C TYR A 105 -9.70 7.91 2.68
N PRO A 106 -9.42 9.00 3.40
CA PRO A 106 -8.15 9.71 3.26
C PRO A 106 -6.96 8.96 3.87
N TYR A 107 -7.21 8.02 4.80
CA TYR A 107 -6.17 7.24 5.46
C TYR A 107 -6.36 5.76 5.18
N HIS A 108 -5.28 5.09 4.80
CA HIS A 108 -5.26 3.66 4.54
C HIS A 108 -4.07 3.02 5.22
N ARG A 109 -4.25 1.78 5.69
CA ARG A 109 -3.17 0.96 6.20
C ARG A 109 -3.42 -0.51 5.93
N VAL A 110 -2.36 -1.31 5.96
CA VAL A 110 -2.45 -2.76 6.10
C VAL A 110 -2.05 -3.12 7.52
N VAL A 111 -2.91 -3.83 8.22
CA VAL A 111 -2.54 -4.46 9.50
C VAL A 111 -2.07 -5.87 9.20
N VAL A 112 -0.89 -6.23 9.71
CA VAL A 112 -0.34 -7.59 9.64
C VAL A 112 -0.23 -8.10 11.07
N ILE A 113 -0.94 -9.17 11.37
CA ILE A 113 -0.95 -9.84 12.66
C ILE A 113 -0.33 -11.22 12.44
N THR A 114 0.79 -11.46 13.08
CA THR A 114 1.49 -12.75 13.04
C THR A 114 1.11 -13.60 14.23
N ASN A 115 1.28 -14.92 14.11
CA ASN A 115 0.93 -15.88 15.17
C ASN A 115 2.09 -16.86 15.41
N GLY A 116 2.12 -17.49 16.60
CA GLY A 116 3.12 -18.50 16.94
C GLY A 116 4.55 -17.97 16.99
N THR A 117 5.52 -18.87 16.90
CA THR A 117 6.96 -18.56 16.96
C THR A 117 7.52 -18.39 15.54
N GLN A 118 7.83 -17.16 15.16
CA GLN A 118 8.30 -16.82 13.82
C GLN A 118 9.13 -15.54 13.79
N SER A 119 9.86 -15.34 12.70
CA SER A 119 10.41 -14.06 12.29
C SER A 119 10.12 -13.81 10.80
N SER A 120 9.58 -12.65 10.46
CA SER A 120 9.26 -12.26 9.09
C SER A 120 9.43 -10.76 8.88
N SER A 121 9.93 -10.33 7.72
CA SER A 121 9.96 -8.91 7.35
C SER A 121 8.73 -8.52 6.55
N VAL A 122 8.21 -7.31 6.79
CA VAL A 122 7.06 -6.75 6.07
C VAL A 122 7.45 -5.47 5.35
N ASN A 123 7.02 -5.33 4.10
CA ASN A 123 7.09 -4.10 3.33
C ASN A 123 5.90 -4.01 2.39
N GLY A 124 5.63 -2.83 1.86
CA GLY A 124 4.53 -2.66 0.92
C GLY A 124 4.61 -1.38 0.12
N LEU A 125 3.83 -1.37 -0.95
CA LEU A 125 3.70 -0.26 -1.88
C LEU A 125 2.22 0.10 -2.00
N VAL A 126 1.95 1.37 -2.23
CA VAL A 126 0.64 1.86 -2.61
C VAL A 126 0.75 2.58 -3.93
N TRP A 127 -0.19 2.32 -4.81
CA TRP A 127 -0.38 3.04 -6.05
C TRP A 127 -1.79 3.63 -6.06
N TYR A 128 -1.93 4.87 -6.48
CA TYR A 128 -3.22 5.52 -6.58
C TYR A 128 -3.26 6.39 -7.83
N ASN A 129 -4.43 6.46 -8.46
CA ASN A 129 -4.68 7.34 -9.60
C ASN A 129 -5.97 8.13 -9.40
N ARG A 130 -5.95 9.38 -9.88
CA ARG A 130 -7.13 10.25 -9.88
C ARG A 130 -7.91 10.02 -11.14
#